data_AF-A0A392ULG7-F1
#
_entry.id   AF-A0A392ULG7-F1
#
_cell.length_a   1.000
_cell.length_b   1.000
_cell.length_c   1.000
_cell.angle_alpha   90.00
_cell.angle_beta   90.00
_cell.angle_gamma   90.00
#
_symmetry.space_group_name_H-M   'P 1'
#
loop_
_entity.id
_entity.type
_entity.pdbx_description
1 polymer ?
#
loop_
_entity_poly.entity_id
_entity_poly.type
_entity_poly.pdbx_seq_one_letter_code
_entity_poly.pdbx_strand_id
1 'polypeptide(L)' 'MSHKPTLFTGGYNSEGAIKWIDEVEIIFEAMDCTEESKAILGTYVLREEANVWWKRVKLRMGADGVAIGW' A
#
# COMPACT_ATOMS: atom_id res chain seq x y z
N MET A 1 -10.01 -9.05 18.43
CA MET A 1 -9.83 -9.77 17.16
C MET A 1 -8.45 -9.43 16.63
N SER A 2 -7.59 -10.40 16.35
CA SER A 2 -6.28 -10.14 15.77
C SER A 2 -6.43 -10.23 14.24
N HIS A 3 -6.64 -9.10 13.60
CA HIS A 3 -6.51 -9.01 12.15
C HIS A 3 -5.01 -8.99 11.86
N LYS A 4 -4.48 -10.10 11.35
CA LYS A 4 -3.10 -10.12 10.85
C LYS A 4 -3.05 -9.20 9.62
N PRO A 5 -2.07 -8.30 9.52
CA PRO A 5 -1.95 -7.46 8.34
C PRO A 5 -1.74 -8.35 7.10
N THR A 6 -2.59 -8.20 6.09
CA THR A 6 -2.38 -8.87 4.81
C THR A 6 -1.15 -8.25 4.15
N LEU A 7 -0.10 -9.03 3.92
CA LEU A 7 1.14 -8.53 3.32
C LEU A 7 1.04 -8.61 1.78
N PHE A 8 1.59 -7.62 1.10
CA PHE A 8 1.68 -7.61 -0.36
C PHE A 8 3.13 -7.57 -0.81
N THR A 9 3.58 -8.61 -1.52
CA THR A 9 4.94 -8.72 -2.02
C THR A 9 5.11 -8.11 -3.41
N GLY A 10 4.03 -8.00 -4.19
CA GLY A 10 4.04 -7.51 -5.58
C GLY A 10 3.67 -8.58 -6.60
N GLY A 11 4.13 -8.41 -7.85
CA GLY A 11 3.94 -9.35 -8.95
C GLY A 11 2.81 -9.01 -9.93
N TYR A 12 2.61 -9.87 -10.92
CA TYR A 12 1.68 -9.65 -12.05
C TYR A 12 0.26 -10.22 -11.84
N ASN A 13 -0.10 -10.56 -10.59
CA ASN A 13 -1.43 -11.09 -10.27
C ASN A 13 -2.41 -9.95 -9.97
N SER A 14 -3.12 -9.48 -10.99
CA SER A 14 -4.08 -8.37 -10.87
C SER A 14 -5.25 -8.70 -9.93
N GLU A 15 -5.80 -9.91 -9.99
CA GLU A 15 -6.90 -10.33 -9.12
C GLU A 15 -6.46 -10.40 -7.65
N GLY A 16 -5.26 -10.94 -7.40
CA GLY A 16 -4.67 -10.96 -6.06
C GLY A 16 -4.40 -9.56 -5.51
N ALA A 17 -3.98 -8.62 -6.37
CA ALA A 17 -3.77 -7.23 -5.98
C ALA A 17 -5.09 -6.53 -5.63
N ILE A 18 -6.16 -6.72 -6.42
CA ILE A 18 -7.49 -6.16 -6.14
C ILE A 18 -8.00 -6.68 -4.79
N LYS A 19 -7.95 -8.00 -4.59
CA LYS A 19 -8.38 -8.61 -3.32
C LYS A 19 -7.59 -8.08 -2.12
N TRP A 20 -6.29 -7.89 -2.28
CA TRP A 20 -5.45 -7.34 -1.22
C TRP A 20 -5.84 -5.89 -0.88
N ILE A 21 -6.16 -5.05 -1.88
CA ILE A 21 -6.64 -3.68 -1.65
C ILE A 21 -7.95 -3.71 -0.86
N ASP A 22 -8.92 -4.54 -1.27
CA ASP A 22 -10.21 -4.64 -0.58
C ASP A 22 -10.04 -5.04 0.90
N GLU A 23 -9.18 -6.03 1.18
CA GLU A 23 -8.90 -6.45 2.56
C GLU A 23 -8.25 -5.36 3.41
N VAL A 24 -7.34 -4.57 2.83
CA VAL A 24 -6.65 -3.48 3.53
C VAL A 24 -7.58 -2.29 3.79
N GLU A 25 -8.45 -1.94 2.84
CA GLU A 25 -9.44 -0.85 3.01
C GLU A 25 -10.44 -1.18 4.13
N ILE A 26 -10.90 -2.44 4.23
CA ILE A 26 -11.76 -2.89 5.34
C ILE A 26 -11.07 -2.68 6.70
N ILE A 27 -9.77 -2.93 6.79
CA ILE A 27 -9.01 -2.72 8.03
C ILE A 27 -8.93 -1.23 8.36
N PHE A 28 -8.68 -0.37 7.37
CA PHE A 28 -8.63 1.07 7.59
C PHE A 28 -9.96 1.66 8.03
N GLU A 29 -11.06 1.21 7.43
CA GLU A 29 -12.41 1.58 7.84
C GLU A 29 -12.70 1.12 9.27
N ALA A 30 -12.41 -0.14 9.60
CA ALA A 30 -12.61 -0.67 10.95
C ALA A 30 -11.77 0.04 12.03
N MET A 31 -10.63 0.61 11.64
CA MET A 31 -9.73 1.36 12.52
C MET A 31 -10.03 2.88 12.55
N ASP A 32 -10.99 3.36 11.76
CA ASP A 32 -11.28 4.79 11.57
C ASP A 32 -10.02 5.60 11.19
N CYS A 33 -9.22 5.05 10.26
CA CYS A 33 -7.96 5.65 9.84
C CYS A 33 -8.20 6.92 9.01
N THR A 34 -7.51 8.01 9.37
CA THR A 34 -7.38 9.19 8.52
C THR A 34 -6.61 8.85 7.24
N GLU A 35 -6.79 9.63 6.16
CA GLU A 35 -6.07 9.43 4.90
C GLU A 35 -4.53 9.43 5.08
N GLU A 36 -4.01 10.26 5.99
CA GLU A 36 -2.59 10.26 6.34
C GLU A 36 -2.17 8.94 7.02
N SER A 37 -3.00 8.44 7.94
CA SER A 37 -2.76 7.15 8.62
C SER A 37 -2.81 5.98 7.64
N LYS A 38 -3.74 6.00 6.67
CA LYS A 38 -3.83 4.99 5.60
C LYS A 38 -2.57 4.95 4.77
N ALA A 39 -2.03 6.11 4.38
CA ALA A 39 -0.78 6.17 3.63
C ALA A 39 0.39 5.59 4.44
N ILE A 40 0.49 5.87 5.74
CA ILE A 40 1.56 5.32 6.59
C ILE A 40 1.40 3.81 6.75
N LEU A 41 0.22 3.34 7.15
CA LEU A 41 -0.05 1.94 7.44
C LEU A 41 -0.04 1.07 6.16
N GLY A 42 -0.55 1.60 5.05
CA GLY A 42 -0.53 0.95 3.73
C GLY A 42 0.90 0.66 3.27
N THR A 43 1.86 1.52 3.62
CA THR A 43 3.26 1.26 3.30
C THR A 43 3.91 0.24 4.22
N TYR A 44 3.41 0.12 5.45
CA TYR A 44 3.87 -0.89 6.41
C TYR A 44 3.47 -2.32 6.01
N VAL A 45 2.46 -2.51 5.17
CA VAL A 45 2.02 -3.83 4.70
C VAL A 45 2.66 -4.28 3.39
N LEU A 46 3.43 -3.40 2.72
CA LEU A 46 4.21 -3.74 1.53
C LEU A 46 5.48 -4.52 1.89
N ARG A 47 5.80 -5.54 1.11
CA ARG A 47 6.98 -6.40 1.25
C ARG A 47 7.71 -6.50 -0.08
N GLU A 48 8.95 -6.98 -0.02
CA GLU A 48 9.75 -7.36 -1.20
C GLU A 48 9.69 -6.33 -2.33
N GLU A 49 9.27 -6.73 -3.53
CA GLU A 49 9.24 -5.91 -4.74
C GLU A 49 8.33 -4.69 -4.57
N ALA A 50 7.16 -4.86 -3.95
CA ALA A 50 6.22 -3.77 -3.72
C ALA A 50 6.79 -2.69 -2.80
N ASN A 51 7.54 -3.07 -1.75
CA ASN A 51 8.22 -2.11 -0.88
C ASN A 51 9.37 -1.39 -1.60
N VAL A 52 10.13 -2.11 -2.43
CA VAL A 52 11.20 -1.50 -3.26
C VAL A 52 10.61 -0.49 -4.23
N TRP A 53 9.51 -0.85 -4.90
CA TRP A 53 8.78 0.04 -5.81
C TRP A 53 8.30 1.29 -5.08
N TRP A 54 7.64 1.15 -3.93
CA TRP A 54 7.13 2.28 -3.15
C TRP A 54 8.24 3.24 -2.72
N LYS A 55 9.39 2.72 -2.26
CA LYS A 55 10.54 3.58 -1.91
C LYS A 55 11.04 4.40 -3.09
N ARG A 56 11.09 3.81 -4.30
CA ARG A 56 11.47 4.53 -5.53
C ARG A 56 10.44 5.59 -5.91
N VAL A 57 9.17 5.26 -5.81
CA VAL A 57 8.04 6.18 -6.03
C VAL A 57 8.11 7.37 -5.09
N LYS A 58 8.27 7.12 -3.79
CA LYS A 58 8.34 8.17 -2.76
C LYS A 58 9.52 9.11 -2.99
N LEU A 59 10.67 8.60 -3.41
CA LEU A 59 11.83 9.43 -3.78
C LEU A 59 11.52 10.35 -4.98
N ARG A 60 10.80 9.86 -5.99
CA ARG A 60 10.40 10.66 -7.15
C ARG A 60 9.36 11.72 -6.79
N MET A 61 8.39 11.36 -5.94
CA MET A 61 7.36 12.30 -5.46
C MET A 61 7.98 13.47 -4.67
N GLY A 62 9.00 13.21 -3.84
CA GLY A 62 9.70 14.24 -3.08
C GLY A 62 10.68 15.09 -3.89
N ALA A 63 11.11 14.61 -5.06
CA ALA A 63 12.05 15.32 -5.93
C ALA A 63 11.34 16.26 -6.92
N ASP A 64 10.18 15.87 -7.47
CA ASP A 64 9.61 16.59 -8.61
C ASP A 64 8.11 16.92 -8.51
N GLY A 65 7.35 16.42 -7.52
CA GLY A 65 5.89 16.64 -7.49
C GLY A 65 5.14 16.11 -8.73
N VAL A 66 5.82 15.35 -9.59
CA VAL A 66 5.32 14.84 -10.86
C VAL A 66 4.50 13.58 -10.62
N ALA A 67 3.31 13.52 -11.24
CA ALA A 67 2.47 12.34 -11.25
C ALA A 67 3.24 11.15 -11.85
N ILE A 68 3.29 10.05 -11.11
CA ILE A 68 3.94 8.82 -11.57
C ILE A 68 3.00 8.14 -12.57
N GLY A 69 3.45 8.01 -13.82
CA GLY A 69 2.80 7.17 -14.82
C GLY A 69 2.94 5.69 -14.48
N TRP A 70 1.87 4.94 -14.70
CA TRP A 70 1.78 3.49 -14.55
C TRP A 70 2.27 2.75 -15.79
#